data_AF-A0A935X2T4-F1
#
_entry.id   AF-A0A935X2T4-F1
#
_cell.length_a   1.000
_cell.length_b   1.000
_cell.length_c   1.000
_cell.angle_alpha   90.00
_cell.angle_beta   90.00
_cell.angle_gamma   90.00
#
_symmetry.space_group_name_H-M   'P 1'
#
loop_
_entity.id
_entity.type
_entity.pdbx_description
1 polymer ?
#
loop_
_entity_poly.entity_id
_entity_poly.type
_entity_poly.pdbx_seq_one_letter_code
_entity_poly.pdbx_strand_id
1 'polypeptide(L)'
;MTMQRVQRSAIIDAPIGRVWEILRDFNSHTEWHPIVASSSIEGGEPSDRVGCVRSFVLRDGAHVREQLIALSDREHRFTYCILDADVPLERYVATVQLKPVTDGNRTFWHWQSTFRTPAGRERELADLVGRDVYEGGIAGLRRYLQQGARFAQPDVAGDRILEGDAVTFERTGGPDVLVMGRAAARPPAPGEARVRHTAIGVNFLDVYVRRGSVPLASPGMPLGVEAAGVVVDVGAEVANVVPGDRVAYAMLPPGAYCQVRTVPASQLVRLPDSVDDVAAASVLLKGLTAEFLLFRLHPLRAGETVLVHAAAGGLGSLVCPWARALGARVIGTVSSESKAREARERGCHEVIVTREYNFADALKRATGGRGADLIIDGLGEKGVRDNVASLARFGHWISIGDASGPLPPLSPDALIHQSATFSRPVIFHYTEDPVRLSAMAERLWDALGRSVIRPPPGTTFPLQSAAEAHRRLESRATTGALVLVP
;
A
#
# COMPACT_ATOMS: atom_id res chain seq x y z
N MET A 1 -41.80 -4.98 35.00
CA MET A 1 -40.46 -5.12 34.38
C MET A 1 -40.27 -3.97 33.40
N THR A 2 -39.40 -3.03 33.75
CA THR A 2 -39.16 -1.81 32.99
C THR A 2 -37.94 -2.00 32.08
N MET A 3 -38.03 -1.61 30.82
CA MET A 3 -36.90 -1.69 29.89
C MET A 3 -35.88 -0.59 30.22
N GLN A 4 -34.67 -1.00 30.57
CA GLN A 4 -33.53 -0.11 30.82
C GLN A 4 -32.77 0.13 29.52
N ARG A 5 -32.21 1.34 29.39
CA ARG A 5 -31.24 1.68 28.34
C ARG A 5 -30.04 2.32 28.99
N VAL A 6 -28.85 1.75 28.76
CA VAL A 6 -27.59 2.30 29.26
C VAL A 6 -26.72 2.65 28.07
N GLN A 7 -26.09 3.81 28.11
CA GLN A 7 -25.12 4.24 27.10
C GLN A 7 -23.86 4.75 27.77
N ARG A 8 -22.71 4.43 27.17
CA ARG A 8 -21.40 4.95 27.56
C ARG A 8 -20.60 5.28 26.32
N SER A 9 -19.71 6.25 26.46
CA SER A 9 -18.76 6.58 25.41
C SER A 9 -17.43 7.01 26.02
N ALA A 10 -16.35 6.75 25.31
CA ALA A 10 -15.02 7.12 25.72
C ALA A 10 -14.16 7.47 24.51
N ILE A 11 -13.17 8.33 24.74
CA ILE A 11 -12.03 8.47 23.83
C ILE A 11 -10.96 7.48 24.27
N ILE A 12 -10.49 6.67 23.32
CA ILE A 12 -9.36 5.77 23.49
C ILE A 12 -8.20 6.38 22.73
N ASP A 13 -7.07 6.55 23.41
CA ASP A 13 -5.84 7.11 22.85
C ASP A 13 -5.09 6.06 22.02
N ALA A 14 -5.77 5.52 21.01
CA ALA A 14 -5.23 4.59 20.03
C ALA A 14 -6.00 4.68 18.70
N PRO A 15 -5.37 4.36 17.55
CA PRO A 15 -6.03 4.36 16.25
C PRO A 15 -7.16 3.34 16.19
N ILE A 16 -8.20 3.63 15.40
CA ILE A 16 -9.41 2.78 15.32
C ILE A 16 -9.10 1.35 14.90
N GLY A 17 -8.15 1.13 13.99
CA GLY A 17 -7.76 -0.21 13.56
C GLY A 17 -7.22 -1.05 14.72
N ARG A 18 -6.37 -0.47 15.57
CA ARG A 18 -5.79 -1.16 16.74
C ARG A 18 -6.84 -1.48 17.81
N VAL A 19 -7.73 -0.53 18.07
CA VAL A 19 -8.84 -0.76 19.01
C VAL A 19 -9.79 -1.83 18.44
N TRP A 20 -10.07 -1.77 17.14
CA TRP A 20 -10.98 -2.70 16.49
C TRP A 20 -10.44 -4.12 16.44
N GLU A 21 -9.16 -4.33 16.15
CA GLU A 21 -8.54 -5.66 16.12
C GLU A 21 -8.77 -6.43 17.43
N ILE A 22 -8.62 -5.76 18.58
CA ILE A 22 -8.85 -6.35 19.89
C ILE A 22 -10.33 -6.68 20.11
N LEU A 23 -11.23 -5.76 19.74
CA LEU A 23 -12.66 -5.93 19.97
C LEU A 23 -13.35 -6.85 18.98
N ARG A 24 -12.81 -6.95 17.76
CA ARG A 24 -13.27 -7.82 16.69
C ARG A 24 -13.09 -9.28 17.08
N ASP A 25 -12.02 -9.60 17.79
CA ASP A 25 -11.92 -10.86 18.49
C ASP A 25 -12.93 -10.89 19.65
N PHE A 26 -14.10 -11.47 19.37
CA PHE A 26 -15.16 -11.62 20.36
C PHE A 26 -14.78 -12.55 21.50
N ASN A 27 -13.58 -13.12 21.61
CA ASN A 27 -13.16 -13.90 22.78
C ASN A 27 -12.04 -13.24 23.61
N SER A 28 -11.55 -12.07 23.20
CA SER A 28 -10.35 -11.44 23.79
C SER A 28 -10.52 -10.92 25.23
N HIS A 29 -11.69 -11.07 25.86
CA HIS A 29 -11.98 -10.44 27.16
C HIS A 29 -11.03 -10.86 28.29
N THR A 30 -10.53 -12.09 28.29
CA THR A 30 -9.54 -12.56 29.28
C THR A 30 -8.24 -11.78 29.25
N GLU A 31 -7.93 -11.15 28.12
CA GLU A 31 -6.66 -10.44 27.94
C GLU A 31 -6.70 -9.03 28.54
N TRP A 32 -7.85 -8.36 28.48
CA TRP A 32 -7.95 -6.93 28.79
C TRP A 32 -9.06 -6.55 29.76
N HIS A 33 -10.09 -7.39 29.94
CA HIS A 33 -11.24 -7.08 30.78
C HIS A 33 -10.97 -7.53 32.23
N PRO A 34 -10.88 -6.62 33.22
CA PRO A 34 -10.34 -6.94 34.54
C PRO A 34 -11.16 -7.94 35.35
N ILE A 35 -12.47 -7.97 35.14
CA ILE A 35 -13.39 -8.85 35.88
C ILE A 35 -13.57 -10.22 35.24
N VAL A 36 -13.05 -10.47 34.03
CA VAL A 36 -13.20 -11.77 33.36
C VAL A 36 -12.05 -12.68 33.77
N ALA A 37 -12.36 -13.85 34.33
CA ALA A 37 -11.39 -14.83 34.80
C ALA A 37 -11.01 -15.84 33.70
N SER A 38 -12.00 -16.31 32.93
CA SER A 38 -11.81 -17.23 31.81
C SER A 38 -12.89 -16.99 30.75
N SER A 39 -12.56 -17.20 29.48
CA SER A 39 -13.48 -17.03 28.35
C SER A 39 -13.16 -18.05 27.25
N SER A 40 -14.20 -18.60 26.62
CA SER A 40 -14.06 -19.52 25.49
C SER A 40 -15.23 -19.38 24.52
N ILE A 41 -14.97 -19.66 23.25
CA ILE A 41 -16.03 -19.82 22.24
C ILE A 41 -16.51 -21.26 22.26
N GLU A 42 -17.82 -21.45 22.44
CA GLU A 42 -18.45 -22.76 22.40
C GLU A 42 -18.32 -23.38 21.00
N GLY A 43 -18.07 -24.69 20.95
CA GLY A 43 -17.96 -25.42 19.68
C GLY A 43 -16.67 -25.17 18.88
N GLY A 44 -15.73 -24.36 19.39
CA GLY A 44 -14.46 -24.08 18.70
C GLY A 44 -14.63 -23.22 17.45
N GLU A 45 -15.74 -22.50 17.35
CA GLU A 45 -16.02 -21.58 16.25
C GLU A 45 -15.06 -20.37 16.27
N PRO A 46 -14.80 -19.74 15.11
CA PRO A 46 -14.07 -18.47 15.08
C PRO A 46 -14.78 -17.41 15.92
N SER A 47 -14.03 -16.64 16.70
CA SER A 47 -14.60 -15.63 17.59
C SER A 47 -15.25 -14.47 16.82
N ASP A 48 -14.84 -14.20 15.59
CA ASP A 48 -15.43 -13.19 14.72
C ASP A 48 -16.63 -13.70 13.90
N ARG A 49 -17.05 -14.96 14.08
CA ARG A 49 -18.18 -15.54 13.36
C ARG A 49 -19.51 -15.12 13.99
N VAL A 50 -20.34 -14.39 13.25
CA VAL A 50 -21.73 -14.11 13.66
C VAL A 50 -22.46 -15.42 13.96
N GLY A 51 -23.05 -15.50 15.15
CA GLY A 51 -23.71 -16.68 15.69
C GLY A 51 -22.87 -17.45 16.72
N CYS A 52 -21.56 -17.20 16.84
CA CYS A 52 -20.73 -17.82 17.86
C CYS A 52 -21.19 -17.42 19.27
N VAL A 53 -21.00 -18.34 20.22
CA VAL A 53 -21.37 -18.13 21.63
C VAL A 53 -20.10 -18.07 22.46
N ARG A 54 -19.89 -16.94 23.13
CA ARG A 54 -18.87 -16.79 24.15
C ARG A 54 -19.45 -17.20 25.50
N SER A 55 -18.74 -18.09 26.19
CA SER A 55 -19.02 -18.53 27.55
C SER A 55 -17.85 -18.14 28.45
N PHE A 56 -18.11 -17.32 29.46
CA PHE A 56 -17.08 -16.76 30.32
C PHE A 56 -17.50 -16.71 31.79
N VAL A 57 -16.49 -16.76 32.67
CA VAL A 57 -16.64 -16.73 34.12
C VAL A 57 -16.01 -15.44 34.63
N LEU A 58 -16.74 -14.71 35.46
CA LEU A 58 -16.28 -13.52 36.15
C LEU A 58 -15.44 -13.92 37.39
N ARG A 59 -14.61 -12.99 37.88
CA ARG A 59 -13.72 -13.25 39.03
C ARG A 59 -14.46 -13.51 40.35
N ASP A 60 -15.72 -13.11 40.45
CA ASP A 60 -16.61 -13.43 41.58
C ASP A 60 -17.30 -14.80 41.44
N GLY A 61 -17.04 -15.52 40.33
CA GLY A 61 -17.58 -16.82 40.03
C GLY A 61 -18.85 -16.80 39.18
N ALA A 62 -19.44 -15.63 38.91
CA ALA A 62 -20.65 -15.53 38.10
C ALA A 62 -20.37 -15.94 36.64
N HIS A 63 -21.28 -16.70 36.05
CA HIS A 63 -21.19 -17.18 34.68
C HIS A 63 -22.08 -16.35 33.74
N VAL A 64 -21.58 -16.13 32.52
CA VAL A 64 -22.31 -15.44 31.45
C VAL A 64 -22.07 -16.14 30.12
N ARG A 65 -23.16 -16.34 29.37
CA ARG A 65 -23.16 -16.80 27.98
C ARG A 65 -23.77 -15.74 27.11
N GLU A 66 -23.08 -15.40 26.03
CA GLU A 66 -23.56 -14.39 25.09
C GLU A 66 -23.22 -14.74 23.65
N GLN A 67 -24.09 -14.31 22.74
CA GLN A 67 -24.00 -14.63 21.33
C GLN A 67 -23.71 -13.37 20.52
N LEU A 68 -22.74 -13.48 19.61
CA LEU A 68 -22.49 -12.44 18.61
C LEU A 68 -23.61 -12.48 17.56
N ILE A 69 -24.40 -11.41 17.44
CA ILE A 69 -25.55 -11.36 16.52
C ILE A 69 -25.33 -10.47 15.29
N ALA A 70 -24.34 -9.58 15.31
CA ALA A 70 -23.90 -8.83 14.14
C ALA A 70 -22.44 -8.38 14.28
N LEU A 71 -21.69 -8.34 13.17
CA LEU A 71 -20.32 -7.83 13.08
C LEU A 71 -20.15 -7.08 11.74
N SER A 72 -19.52 -5.91 11.75
CA SER A 72 -19.21 -5.13 10.56
C SER A 72 -17.87 -4.43 10.70
N ASP A 73 -16.88 -4.90 9.93
CA ASP A 73 -15.56 -4.26 9.86
C ASP A 73 -15.63 -2.87 9.22
N ARG A 74 -16.47 -2.75 8.17
CA ARG A 74 -16.69 -1.46 7.49
C ARG A 74 -17.19 -0.39 8.45
N GLU A 75 -18.10 -0.75 9.36
CA GLU A 75 -18.67 0.20 10.32
C GLU A 75 -17.97 0.21 11.69
N HIS A 76 -16.96 -0.65 11.87
CA HIS A 76 -16.30 -0.95 13.15
C HIS A 76 -17.32 -1.13 14.28
N ARG A 77 -18.30 -2.01 14.03
CA ARG A 77 -19.47 -2.21 14.89
C ARG A 77 -19.77 -3.69 15.07
N PHE A 78 -20.05 -4.10 16.31
CA PHE A 78 -20.65 -5.40 16.59
C PHE A 78 -21.81 -5.30 17.58
N THR A 79 -22.70 -6.28 17.55
CA THR A 79 -23.85 -6.39 18.46
C THR A 79 -23.93 -7.81 18.98
N TYR A 80 -24.26 -7.96 20.25
CA TYR A 80 -24.37 -9.24 20.93
C TYR A 80 -25.56 -9.24 21.90
N CYS A 81 -26.01 -10.43 22.30
CA CYS A 81 -27.05 -10.61 23.31
C CYS A 81 -26.61 -11.63 24.38
N ILE A 82 -27.08 -11.47 25.61
CA ILE A 82 -26.86 -12.46 26.67
C ILE A 82 -27.92 -13.56 26.51
N LEU A 83 -27.46 -14.80 26.43
CA LEU A 83 -28.29 -15.99 26.37
C LEU A 83 -28.66 -16.48 27.77
N ASP A 84 -27.69 -16.47 28.68
CA ASP A 84 -27.82 -16.94 30.05
C ASP A 84 -26.80 -16.22 30.95
N ALA A 85 -27.19 -15.87 32.17
CA ALA A 85 -26.30 -15.21 33.13
C ALA A 85 -26.81 -15.36 34.56
N ASP A 86 -25.89 -15.46 35.52
CA ASP A 86 -26.23 -15.45 36.95
C ASP A 86 -26.75 -14.08 37.44
N VAL A 87 -26.60 -13.04 36.63
CA VAL A 87 -27.17 -11.71 36.86
C VAL A 87 -28.54 -11.63 36.17
N PRO A 88 -29.61 -11.16 36.86
CA PRO A 88 -30.98 -11.17 36.31
C PRO A 88 -31.21 -10.06 35.27
N LEU A 89 -30.54 -10.19 34.12
CA LEU A 89 -30.66 -9.31 32.95
C LEU A 89 -31.44 -10.05 31.87
N GLU A 90 -32.72 -9.69 31.72
CA GLU A 90 -33.57 -10.33 30.72
C GLU A 90 -33.54 -9.57 29.39
N ARG A 91 -33.55 -10.30 28.27
CA ARG A 91 -33.59 -9.73 26.89
C ARG A 91 -32.49 -8.69 26.66
N TYR A 92 -31.30 -8.97 27.17
CA TYR A 92 -30.16 -8.08 27.03
C TYR A 92 -29.64 -8.07 25.60
N VAL A 93 -29.50 -6.88 25.02
CA VAL A 93 -28.82 -6.65 23.74
C VAL A 93 -27.89 -5.46 23.91
N ALA A 94 -26.68 -5.57 23.35
CA ALA A 94 -25.67 -4.54 23.40
C ALA A 94 -24.98 -4.35 22.05
N THR A 95 -24.61 -3.10 21.76
CA THR A 95 -23.88 -2.71 20.56
C THR A 95 -22.65 -1.90 20.94
N VAL A 96 -21.49 -2.28 20.41
CA VAL A 96 -20.28 -1.47 20.40
C VAL A 96 -20.09 -0.91 19.00
N GLN A 97 -19.76 0.38 18.90
CA GLN A 97 -19.41 1.05 17.67
C GLN A 97 -18.20 1.96 17.88
N LEU A 98 -17.22 1.87 16.99
CA LEU A 98 -16.07 2.75 16.97
C LEU A 98 -16.18 3.77 15.84
N LYS A 99 -15.67 4.98 16.10
CA LYS A 99 -15.50 6.04 15.09
C LYS A 99 -14.10 6.63 15.20
N PRO A 100 -13.44 6.95 14.08
CA PRO A 100 -12.15 7.63 14.14
C PRO A 100 -12.35 9.06 14.65
N VAL A 101 -11.49 9.48 15.57
CA VAL A 101 -11.28 10.89 15.90
C VAL A 101 -10.03 11.31 15.17
N THR A 102 -10.24 11.90 14.00
CA THR A 102 -9.16 12.24 13.05
C THR A 102 -8.21 13.29 13.61
N ASP A 103 -8.70 14.18 14.48
CA ASP A 103 -7.88 15.10 15.25
C ASP A 103 -7.20 14.39 16.44
N GLY A 104 -6.00 13.86 16.18
CA GLY A 104 -5.15 13.16 17.15
C GLY A 104 -5.08 11.64 17.00
N ASN A 105 -5.63 11.06 15.92
CA ASN A 105 -5.59 9.61 15.65
C ASN A 105 -6.11 8.74 16.81
N ARG A 106 -7.21 9.18 17.43
CA ARG A 106 -7.85 8.51 18.56
C ARG A 106 -9.10 7.78 18.10
N THR A 107 -9.67 6.99 18.99
CA THR A 107 -10.93 6.27 18.71
C THR A 107 -12.02 6.77 19.64
N PHE A 108 -13.13 7.20 19.05
CA PHE A 108 -14.37 7.37 19.78
C PHE A 108 -15.04 6.00 19.89
N TRP A 109 -15.08 5.47 21.10
CA TRP A 109 -15.83 4.29 21.46
C TRP A 109 -17.22 4.70 21.90
N HIS A 110 -18.24 4.16 21.25
CA HIS A 110 -19.63 4.24 21.70
C HIS A 110 -20.16 2.85 22.02
N TRP A 111 -20.80 2.73 23.18
CA TRP A 111 -21.49 1.52 23.58
C TRP A 111 -22.90 1.83 24.09
N GLN A 112 -23.83 0.95 23.76
CA GLN A 112 -25.20 1.00 24.26
C GLN A 112 -25.75 -0.39 24.53
N SER A 113 -26.61 -0.51 25.54
CA SER A 113 -27.41 -1.70 25.79
C SER A 113 -28.86 -1.40 26.13
N THR A 114 -29.70 -2.41 25.91
CA THR A 114 -31.08 -2.48 26.39
C THR A 114 -31.33 -3.82 27.07
N PHE A 115 -32.03 -3.82 28.20
CA PHE A 115 -32.36 -5.02 28.95
C PHE A 115 -33.56 -4.78 29.88
N ARG A 116 -34.15 -5.84 30.40
CA ARG A 116 -35.18 -5.81 31.43
C ARG A 116 -34.60 -6.25 32.76
N THR A 117 -35.17 -5.69 33.83
CA THR A 117 -34.76 -5.96 35.20
C THR A 117 -35.98 -6.32 36.07
N PRO A 118 -35.76 -7.06 37.17
CA PRO A 118 -36.76 -7.20 38.23
C PRO A 118 -37.18 -5.83 38.77
N ALA A 119 -38.46 -5.71 39.13
CA ALA A 119 -38.99 -4.48 39.70
C ALA A 119 -38.26 -4.12 41.01
N GLY A 120 -37.85 -2.86 41.16
CA GLY A 120 -37.13 -2.36 42.33
C GLY A 120 -35.61 -2.47 42.24
N ARG A 121 -35.06 -3.13 41.20
CA ARG A 121 -33.61 -3.27 40.97
C ARG A 121 -33.12 -2.53 39.72
N GLU A 122 -33.95 -1.68 39.12
CA GLU A 122 -33.63 -0.95 37.89
C GLU A 122 -32.33 -0.16 38.00
N ARG A 123 -32.20 0.66 39.05
CA ARG A 123 -31.04 1.54 39.24
C ARG A 123 -29.78 0.74 39.56
N GLU A 124 -29.90 -0.24 40.45
CA GLU A 124 -28.81 -1.14 40.84
C GLU A 124 -28.21 -1.85 39.62
N LEU A 125 -29.05 -2.49 38.80
CA LEU A 125 -28.60 -3.24 37.63
C LEU A 125 -28.14 -2.34 36.48
N ALA A 126 -28.72 -1.14 36.34
CA ALA A 126 -28.21 -0.13 35.39
C ALA A 126 -26.82 0.39 35.78
N ASP A 127 -26.58 0.60 37.07
CA ASP A 127 -25.26 1.01 37.59
C ASP A 127 -24.24 -0.13 37.47
N LEU A 128 -24.60 -1.37 37.82
CA LEU A 128 -23.76 -2.58 37.64
C LEU A 128 -23.30 -2.73 36.18
N VAL A 129 -24.25 -2.71 35.24
CA VAL A 129 -23.98 -2.86 33.81
C VAL A 129 -23.16 -1.68 33.27
N GLY A 130 -23.47 -0.45 33.69
CA GLY A 130 -22.81 0.76 33.20
C GLY A 130 -21.41 0.98 33.74
N ARG A 131 -21.18 0.73 35.03
CA ARG A 131 -19.91 1.05 35.72
C ARG A 131 -19.00 -0.17 35.80
N ASP A 132 -19.46 -1.23 36.46
CA ASP A 132 -18.59 -2.34 36.85
C ASP A 132 -18.18 -3.20 35.66
N VAL A 133 -19.11 -3.41 34.72
CA VAL A 133 -18.82 -4.12 33.47
C VAL A 133 -18.19 -3.17 32.46
N TYR A 134 -18.85 -2.06 32.12
CA TYR A 134 -18.45 -1.26 30.96
C TYR A 134 -17.36 -0.22 31.19
N GLU A 135 -17.46 0.62 32.23
CA GLU A 135 -16.36 1.54 32.57
C GLU A 135 -15.12 0.75 32.99
N GLY A 136 -15.32 -0.37 33.70
CA GLY A 136 -14.29 -1.36 34.01
C GLY A 136 -13.63 -1.95 32.75
N GLY A 137 -14.42 -2.33 31.74
CA GLY A 137 -13.94 -2.81 30.45
C GLY A 137 -13.19 -1.75 29.64
N ILE A 138 -13.69 -0.52 29.57
CA ILE A 138 -13.00 0.60 28.90
C ILE A 138 -11.67 0.91 29.59
N ALA A 139 -11.67 0.97 30.93
CA ALA A 139 -10.44 1.18 31.70
C ALA A 139 -9.48 -0.02 31.58
N GLY A 140 -10.02 -1.23 31.51
CA GLY A 140 -9.31 -2.48 31.22
C GLY A 140 -8.62 -2.43 29.87
N LEU A 141 -9.35 -2.07 28.82
CA LEU A 141 -8.80 -1.95 27.48
C LEU A 141 -7.82 -0.78 27.37
N ARG A 142 -8.08 0.38 27.98
CA ARG A 142 -7.10 1.47 28.05
C ARG A 142 -5.82 0.97 28.69
N ARG A 143 -5.93 0.27 29.82
CA ARG A 143 -4.77 -0.37 30.46
C ARG A 143 -4.16 -1.42 29.56
N TYR A 144 -4.90 -2.27 28.87
CA TYR A 144 -4.35 -3.25 27.95
C TYR A 144 -3.70 -2.62 26.71
N LEU A 145 -4.17 -1.48 26.24
CA LEU A 145 -3.52 -0.71 25.19
C LEU A 145 -2.26 0.00 25.71
N GLN A 146 -2.26 0.40 26.99
CA GLN A 146 -1.12 1.00 27.70
C GLN A 146 -0.12 -0.05 28.24
N GLN A 147 -0.55 -1.28 28.51
CA GLN A 147 0.20 -2.42 29.07
C GLN A 147 0.57 -3.41 27.97
N GLY A 148 -0.17 -3.43 26.87
CA GLY A 148 0.23 -3.85 25.52
C GLY A 148 1.14 -2.82 24.86
N ALA A 149 1.52 -1.75 25.58
CA ALA A 149 2.85 -1.17 25.40
C ALA A 149 3.98 -2.11 25.91
N ARG A 150 3.65 -3.26 26.53
CA ARG A 150 4.56 -4.28 27.08
C ARG A 150 4.21 -5.74 26.74
N PHE A 151 3.34 -6.03 25.78
CA PHE A 151 3.28 -7.31 25.04
C PHE A 151 2.63 -7.08 23.66
N ALA A 152 3.22 -7.42 22.53
CA ALA A 152 4.63 -7.24 22.20
C ALA A 152 4.84 -5.74 21.92
N GLN A 153 5.81 -5.12 22.60
CA GLN A 153 6.57 -4.14 21.84
C GLN A 153 6.97 -4.87 20.53
N PRO A 154 6.83 -4.26 19.34
CA PRO A 154 7.82 -4.53 18.30
C PRO A 154 9.13 -4.61 19.06
N ASP A 155 9.78 -5.78 19.09
CA ASP A 155 11.04 -6.01 19.80
C ASP A 155 11.72 -4.65 19.95
N VAL A 156 11.77 -4.05 21.16
CA VAL A 156 12.17 -2.63 21.36
C VAL A 156 13.31 -2.36 20.44
N ALA A 157 13.04 -1.72 19.30
CA ALA A 157 13.88 -1.71 18.12
C ALA A 157 15.07 -2.66 18.28
N GLY A 158 14.87 -4.01 18.28
CA GLY A 158 15.71 -4.92 19.09
C GLY A 158 17.15 -4.42 19.05
N ASP A 159 17.72 -3.93 20.17
CA ASP A 159 18.92 -3.03 20.23
C ASP A 159 20.12 -3.52 19.38
N ARG A 160 20.01 -4.76 18.95
CA ARG A 160 20.78 -5.48 17.96
C ARG A 160 20.57 -4.91 16.55
N ILE A 161 21.68 -4.50 15.98
CA ILE A 161 21.84 -4.41 14.53
C ILE A 161 21.53 -5.79 13.92
N LEU A 162 20.65 -5.83 12.92
CA LEU A 162 20.44 -7.02 12.10
C LEU A 162 21.37 -6.93 10.90
N GLU A 163 22.29 -7.87 10.79
CA GLU A 163 23.11 -8.02 9.59
C GLU A 163 22.41 -8.91 8.57
N GLY A 164 22.53 -8.54 7.31
CA GLY A 164 22.00 -9.31 6.19
C GLY A 164 22.87 -9.16 4.96
N ASP A 165 22.71 -10.09 4.03
CA ASP A 165 23.32 -9.98 2.71
C ASP A 165 22.74 -8.78 1.95
N ALA A 166 23.60 -8.13 1.18
CA ALA A 166 23.25 -7.00 0.35
C ALA A 166 24.05 -7.01 -0.95
N VAL A 167 23.55 -6.31 -1.97
CA VAL A 167 24.30 -6.03 -3.20
C VAL A 167 24.70 -4.56 -3.18
N THR A 168 26.01 -4.32 -3.14
CA THR A 168 26.63 -2.99 -3.09
C THR A 168 27.48 -2.75 -4.33
N PHE A 169 28.05 -1.54 -4.45
CA PHE A 169 29.00 -1.18 -5.49
C PHE A 169 30.00 -0.16 -4.97
N GLU A 170 31.28 -0.31 -5.32
CA GLU A 170 32.36 0.61 -4.87
C GLU A 170 32.63 1.75 -5.87
N ARG A 171 32.19 1.59 -7.11
CA ARG A 171 32.34 2.58 -8.18
C ARG A 171 31.23 2.43 -9.20
N THR A 172 30.91 3.53 -9.87
CA THR A 172 29.93 3.51 -10.96
C THR A 172 30.44 2.70 -12.14
N GLY A 173 29.53 2.09 -12.91
CA GLY A 173 29.91 1.31 -14.09
C GLY A 173 28.84 0.38 -14.64
N GLY A 174 29.30 -0.63 -15.39
CA GLY A 174 28.48 -1.72 -15.90
C GLY A 174 27.99 -2.66 -14.79
N PRO A 175 27.19 -3.69 -15.11
CA PRO A 175 26.63 -4.61 -14.11
C PRO A 175 27.66 -5.30 -13.20
N ASP A 176 28.89 -5.49 -13.68
CA ASP A 176 29.94 -6.21 -12.96
C ASP A 176 30.51 -5.44 -11.74
N VAL A 177 30.10 -4.18 -11.55
CA VAL A 177 30.42 -3.42 -10.32
C VAL A 177 29.55 -3.84 -9.14
N LEU A 178 28.44 -4.56 -9.39
CA LEU A 178 27.56 -5.06 -8.34
C LEU A 178 28.18 -6.29 -7.69
N VAL A 179 28.45 -6.18 -6.40
CA VAL A 179 29.10 -7.23 -5.60
C VAL A 179 28.27 -7.56 -4.38
N MET A 180 28.37 -8.82 -3.93
CA MET A 180 27.79 -9.21 -2.65
C MET A 180 28.60 -8.56 -1.52
N GLY A 181 27.86 -7.98 -0.59
CA GLY A 181 28.36 -7.39 0.65
C GLY A 181 27.40 -7.66 1.79
N ARG A 182 27.55 -6.89 2.86
CA ARG A 182 26.67 -6.93 4.03
C ARG A 182 26.03 -5.57 4.23
N ALA A 183 24.79 -5.56 4.69
CA ALA A 183 24.13 -4.37 5.19
C ALA A 183 23.71 -4.58 6.65
N ALA A 184 23.89 -3.53 7.44
CA ALA A 184 23.49 -3.48 8.84
C ALA A 184 22.19 -2.67 8.97
N ALA A 185 21.09 -3.34 9.31
CA ALA A 185 19.83 -2.67 9.65
C ALA A 185 19.84 -2.34 11.15
N ARG A 186 20.11 -1.06 11.44
CA ARG A 186 20.07 -0.53 12.80
C ARG A 186 18.68 -0.70 13.44
N PRO A 187 18.59 -0.77 14.77
CA PRO A 187 17.36 -0.49 15.51
C PRO A 187 16.57 0.70 14.93
N PRO A 188 15.26 0.56 14.64
CA PRO A 188 14.41 1.68 14.28
C PRO A 188 14.45 2.84 15.29
N ALA A 189 14.78 4.05 14.80
CA ALA A 189 14.57 5.28 15.56
C ALA A 189 13.07 5.65 15.60
N PRO A 190 12.65 6.66 16.39
CA PRO A 190 11.28 7.17 16.32
C PRO A 190 10.88 7.51 14.88
N GLY A 191 9.68 7.08 14.47
CA GLY A 191 9.17 7.23 13.11
C GLY A 191 9.73 6.24 12.08
N GLU A 192 10.63 5.33 12.45
CA GLU A 192 11.20 4.31 11.56
C GLU A 192 10.63 2.92 11.81
N ALA A 193 10.68 2.08 10.79
CA ALA A 193 10.35 0.66 10.84
C ALA A 193 11.48 -0.15 10.20
N ARG A 194 11.73 -1.35 10.73
CA ARG A 194 12.66 -2.31 10.13
C ARG A 194 11.88 -3.33 9.33
N VAL A 195 12.23 -3.49 8.07
CA VAL A 195 11.55 -4.41 7.15
C VAL A 195 12.52 -5.49 6.74
N ARG A 196 12.09 -6.75 6.85
CA ARG A 196 12.76 -7.89 6.23
C ARG A 196 12.17 -8.06 4.84
N HIS A 197 12.98 -7.88 3.82
CA HIS A 197 12.52 -7.99 2.44
C HIS A 197 12.26 -9.45 2.07
N THR A 198 11.21 -9.67 1.30
CA THR A 198 10.84 -10.96 0.71
C THR A 198 10.87 -10.89 -0.81
N ALA A 199 10.72 -9.70 -1.38
CA ALA A 199 10.84 -9.41 -2.80
C ALA A 199 11.34 -7.98 -3.02
N ILE A 200 12.25 -7.79 -3.97
CA ILE A 200 12.87 -6.49 -4.26
C ILE A 200 12.69 -6.16 -5.74
N GLY A 201 12.14 -4.99 -6.03
CA GLY A 201 11.90 -4.56 -7.41
C GLY A 201 13.17 -4.07 -8.10
N VAL A 202 13.41 -4.52 -9.33
CA VAL A 202 14.49 -4.01 -10.18
C VAL A 202 13.92 -2.99 -11.16
N ASN A 203 14.47 -1.77 -11.12
CA ASN A 203 13.99 -0.64 -11.89
C ASN A 203 15.10 -0.02 -12.75
N PHE A 204 14.72 0.65 -13.85
CA PHE A 204 15.69 1.36 -14.69
C PHE A 204 16.41 2.49 -13.94
N LEU A 205 15.77 3.06 -12.91
CA LEU A 205 16.42 4.01 -12.02
C LEU A 205 17.67 3.41 -11.35
N ASP A 206 17.62 2.13 -10.94
CA ASP A 206 18.75 1.44 -10.32
C ASP A 206 19.95 1.36 -11.28
N VAL A 207 19.68 1.19 -12.59
CA VAL A 207 20.71 1.19 -13.64
C VAL A 207 21.31 2.59 -13.80
N TYR A 208 20.49 3.64 -13.78
CA TYR A 208 20.98 5.02 -13.88
C TYR A 208 21.86 5.40 -12.67
N VAL A 209 21.48 4.96 -11.48
CA VAL A 209 22.27 5.16 -10.25
C VAL A 209 23.59 4.40 -10.35
N ARG A 210 23.56 3.11 -10.69
CA ARG A 210 24.77 2.29 -10.86
C ARG A 210 25.75 2.85 -11.90
N ARG A 211 25.23 3.36 -13.03
CA ARG A 211 26.06 3.98 -14.09
C ARG A 211 26.60 5.35 -13.72
N GLY A 212 26.08 5.98 -12.66
CA GLY A 212 26.49 7.32 -12.22
C GLY A 212 25.83 8.47 -12.96
N SER A 213 24.86 8.21 -13.85
CA SER A 213 24.11 9.29 -14.53
C SER A 213 23.09 9.95 -13.59
N VAL A 214 22.72 9.28 -12.49
CA VAL A 214 21.87 9.80 -11.42
C VAL A 214 22.60 9.60 -10.09
N PRO A 215 23.22 10.65 -9.51
CA PRO A 215 24.10 10.52 -8.35
C PRO A 215 23.31 10.42 -7.03
N LEU A 216 22.53 9.35 -6.86
CA LEU A 216 21.69 9.10 -5.67
C LEU A 216 22.28 8.09 -4.68
N ALA A 217 23.45 7.51 -4.97
CA ALA A 217 24.11 6.54 -4.09
C ALA A 217 25.63 6.76 -4.06
N SER A 218 26.22 6.42 -2.92
CA SER A 218 27.66 6.49 -2.67
C SER A 218 28.30 5.10 -2.72
N PRO A 219 29.63 5.01 -2.96
CA PRO A 219 30.38 3.76 -2.82
C PRO A 219 30.05 3.01 -1.52
N GLY A 220 29.89 1.70 -1.62
CA GLY A 220 29.59 0.79 -0.51
C GLY A 220 28.10 0.73 -0.13
N MET A 221 27.24 1.57 -0.70
CA MET A 221 25.78 1.53 -0.41
C MET A 221 25.07 0.44 -1.22
N PRO A 222 24.04 -0.22 -0.64
CA PRO A 222 23.14 -1.05 -1.42
C PRO A 222 22.34 -0.23 -2.45
N LEU A 223 22.00 -0.83 -3.59
CA LEU A 223 21.15 -0.22 -4.62
C LEU A 223 19.65 -0.50 -4.39
N GLY A 224 18.80 -0.05 -5.31
CA GLY A 224 17.38 -0.38 -5.34
C GLY A 224 16.51 0.58 -4.55
N VAL A 225 15.35 0.93 -5.11
CA VAL A 225 14.40 1.87 -4.50
C VAL A 225 13.06 1.23 -4.11
N GLU A 226 12.81 -0.02 -4.52
CA GLU A 226 11.52 -0.69 -4.41
C GLU A 226 11.67 -2.06 -3.73
N ALA A 227 10.87 -2.34 -2.71
CA ALA A 227 10.79 -3.66 -2.09
C ALA A 227 9.43 -3.91 -1.44
N ALA A 228 9.14 -5.20 -1.26
CA ALA A 228 8.08 -5.73 -0.42
C ALA A 228 8.69 -6.64 0.66
N GLY A 229 8.02 -6.72 1.80
CA GLY A 229 8.52 -7.48 2.93
C GLY A 229 7.58 -7.45 4.13
N VAL A 230 8.13 -7.89 5.25
CA VAL A 230 7.41 -7.97 6.54
C VAL A 230 8.08 -7.04 7.53
N VAL A 231 7.27 -6.26 8.25
CA VAL A 231 7.77 -5.42 9.35
C VAL A 231 8.28 -6.33 10.48
N VAL A 232 9.55 -6.15 10.84
CA VAL A 232 10.22 -6.88 11.93
C VAL A 232 9.92 -6.18 13.26
N ASP A 233 10.25 -4.90 13.33
CA ASP A 233 9.96 -4.02 14.47
C ASP A 233 9.82 -2.57 14.03
N VAL A 234 9.33 -1.71 14.94
CA VAL A 234 9.13 -0.28 14.71
C VAL A 234 9.64 0.53 15.89
N GLY A 235 10.08 1.75 15.62
CA GLY A 235 10.47 2.70 16.64
C GLY A 235 9.27 3.40 17.27
N ALA A 236 9.53 4.26 18.26
CA ALA A 236 8.50 5.10 18.85
C ALA A 236 7.77 5.95 17.79
N GLU A 237 6.56 6.42 18.09
CA GLU A 237 5.78 7.32 17.20
C GLU A 237 5.34 6.73 15.85
N VAL A 238 5.67 5.46 15.56
CA VAL A 238 5.12 4.74 14.41
C VAL A 238 3.71 4.26 14.72
N ALA A 239 2.75 4.65 13.87
CA ALA A 239 1.34 4.32 14.05
C ALA A 239 0.66 3.75 12.80
N ASN A 240 1.32 3.79 11.65
CA ASN A 240 0.74 3.37 10.37
C ASN A 240 1.01 1.89 10.02
N VAL A 241 1.96 1.23 10.71
CA VAL A 241 2.31 -0.18 10.55
C VAL A 241 2.70 -0.81 11.90
N VAL A 242 2.59 -2.12 12.00
CA VAL A 242 3.00 -2.93 13.17
C VAL A 242 3.83 -4.15 12.73
N PRO A 243 4.62 -4.78 13.62
CA PRO A 243 5.31 -6.04 13.34
C PRO A 243 4.38 -7.11 12.77
N GLY A 244 4.89 -7.85 11.79
CA GLY A 244 4.11 -8.85 11.08
C GLY A 244 3.32 -8.30 9.89
N ASP A 245 3.10 -6.98 9.80
CA ASP A 245 2.45 -6.38 8.63
C ASP A 245 3.26 -6.67 7.36
N ARG A 246 2.55 -7.09 6.31
CA ARG A 246 3.08 -7.15 4.95
C ARG A 246 3.04 -5.74 4.36
N VAL A 247 4.19 -5.24 3.96
CA VAL A 247 4.37 -3.87 3.49
C VAL A 247 5.17 -3.85 2.19
N ALA A 248 5.03 -2.75 1.45
CA ALA A 248 5.93 -2.41 0.36
C ALA A 248 6.30 -0.93 0.42
N TYR A 249 7.38 -0.57 -0.25
CA TYR A 249 7.80 0.82 -0.42
C TYR A 249 8.46 1.05 -1.78
N ALA A 250 8.43 2.30 -2.22
CA ALA A 250 9.17 2.80 -3.37
C ALA A 250 9.70 4.20 -3.04
N MET A 251 10.94 4.31 -2.56
CA MET A 251 11.45 5.56 -1.96
C MET A 251 12.94 5.80 -2.22
N LEU A 252 13.36 7.04 -1.96
CA LEU A 252 14.76 7.45 -1.89
C LEU A 252 15.20 7.61 -0.42
N PRO A 253 16.51 7.49 -0.12
CA PRO A 253 17.59 7.10 -1.03
C PRO A 253 17.56 5.59 -1.40
N PRO A 254 18.29 5.16 -2.44
CA PRO A 254 18.48 3.74 -2.76
C PRO A 254 19.03 2.95 -1.56
N GLY A 255 18.72 1.65 -1.52
CA GLY A 255 19.14 0.74 -0.46
C GLY A 255 18.32 -0.53 -0.32
N ALA A 256 17.40 -0.81 -1.25
CA ALA A 256 16.49 -1.95 -1.17
C ALA A 256 17.14 -3.31 -1.46
N TYR A 257 18.31 -3.37 -2.12
CA TYR A 257 19.02 -4.60 -2.49
C TYR A 257 19.75 -5.19 -1.28
N CYS A 258 18.99 -5.54 -0.25
CA CYS A 258 19.44 -6.16 0.98
C CYS A 258 18.32 -7.01 1.59
N GLN A 259 18.68 -7.93 2.50
CA GLN A 259 17.70 -8.77 3.20
C GLN A 259 16.87 -8.02 4.25
N VAL A 260 17.44 -6.98 4.86
CA VAL A 260 16.79 -6.22 5.93
C VAL A 260 17.19 -4.76 5.87
N ARG A 261 16.24 -3.85 6.06
CA ARG A 261 16.45 -2.41 6.01
C ARG A 261 15.60 -1.67 7.03
N THR A 262 16.17 -0.66 7.66
CA THR A 262 15.44 0.31 8.49
C THR A 262 15.09 1.53 7.66
N VAL A 263 13.82 1.91 7.67
CA VAL A 263 13.21 2.88 6.75
C VAL A 263 12.22 3.79 7.48
N PRO A 264 11.95 5.01 6.99
CA PRO A 264 10.86 5.83 7.52
C PRO A 264 9.53 5.08 7.40
N ALA A 265 8.83 4.88 8.51
CA ALA A 265 7.56 4.15 8.50
C ALA A 265 6.51 4.87 7.64
N SER A 266 6.59 6.20 7.55
CA SER A 266 5.73 7.05 6.72
C SER A 266 5.82 6.78 5.20
N GLN A 267 6.84 6.04 4.75
CA GLN A 267 7.01 5.63 3.34
C GLN A 267 6.57 4.19 3.08
N LEU A 268 6.05 3.49 4.11
CA LEU A 268 5.53 2.14 3.99
C LEU A 268 4.04 2.16 3.64
N VAL A 269 3.67 1.34 2.65
CA VAL A 269 2.26 1.06 2.32
C VAL A 269 1.95 -0.39 2.64
N ARG A 270 0.84 -0.63 3.33
CA ARG A 270 0.39 -1.99 3.67
C ARG A 270 -0.12 -2.71 2.42
N LEU A 271 0.22 -3.99 2.32
CA LEU A 271 -0.27 -4.85 1.25
C LEU A 271 -1.61 -5.47 1.65
N PRO A 272 -2.62 -5.46 0.77
CA PRO A 272 -3.81 -6.27 0.98
C PRO A 272 -3.50 -7.75 0.80
N ASP A 273 -4.28 -8.62 1.43
CA ASP A 273 -4.10 -10.09 1.34
C ASP A 273 -4.13 -10.62 -0.10
N SER A 274 -4.85 -9.94 -0.98
CA SER A 274 -5.01 -10.31 -2.39
C SER A 274 -3.78 -10.04 -3.26
N VAL A 275 -2.76 -9.33 -2.76
CA VAL A 275 -1.55 -8.98 -3.51
C VAL A 275 -0.36 -9.67 -2.86
N ASP A 276 0.32 -10.56 -3.59
CA ASP A 276 1.54 -11.21 -3.11
C ASP A 276 2.77 -10.26 -3.16
N ASP A 277 3.84 -10.63 -2.46
CA ASP A 277 5.02 -9.77 -2.30
C ASP A 277 5.78 -9.55 -3.62
N VAL A 278 5.83 -10.57 -4.49
CA VAL A 278 6.50 -10.47 -5.80
C VAL A 278 5.72 -9.54 -6.73
N ALA A 279 4.39 -9.63 -6.72
CA ALA A 279 3.51 -8.72 -7.42
C ALA A 279 3.69 -7.29 -6.91
N ALA A 280 3.69 -7.07 -5.60
CA ALA A 280 3.91 -5.76 -4.99
C ALA A 280 5.26 -5.15 -5.41
N ALA A 281 6.36 -5.91 -5.26
CA ALA A 281 7.70 -5.49 -5.67
C ALA A 281 7.86 -5.33 -7.20
N SER A 282 6.97 -5.92 -8.00
CA SER A 282 6.94 -5.74 -9.45
C SER A 282 6.26 -4.45 -9.88
N VAL A 283 5.25 -4.00 -9.11
CA VAL A 283 4.30 -2.98 -9.57
C VAL A 283 4.35 -1.66 -8.80
N LEU A 284 4.83 -1.59 -7.55
CA LEU A 284 4.58 -0.43 -6.70
C LEU A 284 5.09 0.89 -7.30
N LEU A 285 6.38 1.02 -7.60
CA LEU A 285 6.98 2.23 -8.18
C LEU A 285 6.31 2.60 -9.51
N LYS A 286 6.10 1.60 -10.37
CA LYS A 286 5.55 1.77 -11.73
C LYS A 286 4.05 2.10 -11.68
N GLY A 287 3.35 1.54 -10.70
CA GLY A 287 1.93 1.72 -10.44
C GLY A 287 1.64 3.08 -9.83
N LEU A 288 2.44 3.51 -8.84
CA LEU A 288 2.41 4.87 -8.31
C LEU A 288 2.74 5.89 -9.41
N THR A 289 3.69 5.56 -10.29
CA THR A 289 4.00 6.35 -11.50
C THR A 289 2.79 6.45 -12.43
N ALA A 290 2.13 5.34 -12.75
CA ALA A 290 0.91 5.36 -13.56
C ALA A 290 -0.22 6.16 -12.89
N GLU A 291 -0.39 6.04 -11.57
CA GLU A 291 -1.42 6.74 -10.82
C GLU A 291 -1.25 8.25 -10.91
N PHE A 292 -0.06 8.79 -10.58
CA PHE A 292 0.08 10.24 -10.60
C PHE A 292 -0.01 10.81 -12.02
N LEU A 293 0.48 10.08 -13.04
CA LEU A 293 0.39 10.52 -14.44
C LEU A 293 -1.07 10.69 -14.87
N LEU A 294 -1.91 9.70 -14.56
CA LEU A 294 -3.29 9.60 -15.06
C LEU A 294 -4.32 10.31 -14.18
N PHE A 295 -4.06 10.47 -12.88
CA PHE A 295 -5.06 11.00 -11.93
C PHE A 295 -4.67 12.36 -11.34
N ARG A 296 -3.42 12.78 -11.47
CA ARG A 296 -2.91 13.99 -10.78
C ARG A 296 -2.28 14.99 -11.73
N LEU A 297 -1.22 14.60 -12.43
CA LEU A 297 -0.48 15.50 -13.30
C LEU A 297 -1.26 15.83 -14.58
N HIS A 298 -1.87 14.82 -15.19
CA HIS A 298 -2.87 15.00 -16.24
C HIS A 298 -4.08 14.15 -15.88
N PRO A 299 -5.07 14.70 -15.15
CA PRO A 299 -6.28 13.98 -14.79
C PRO A 299 -7.06 13.57 -16.05
N LEU A 300 -6.81 12.35 -16.52
CA LEU A 300 -7.23 11.85 -17.81
C LEU A 300 -8.75 11.68 -17.85
N ARG A 301 -9.36 12.12 -18.94
CA ARG A 301 -10.80 12.10 -19.18
C ARG A 301 -11.17 11.10 -20.26
N ALA A 302 -12.38 10.56 -20.14
CA ALA A 302 -12.95 9.72 -21.18
C ALA A 302 -13.00 10.46 -22.53
N GLY A 303 -12.65 9.76 -23.61
CA GLY A 303 -12.59 10.31 -24.97
C GLY A 303 -11.27 10.98 -25.36
N GLU A 304 -10.35 11.22 -24.42
CA GLU A 304 -9.00 11.70 -24.74
C GLU A 304 -8.16 10.60 -25.41
N THR A 305 -7.22 11.01 -26.27
CA THR A 305 -6.26 10.14 -26.93
C THR A 305 -4.91 10.19 -26.21
N VAL A 306 -4.42 9.04 -25.77
CA VAL A 306 -3.14 8.90 -25.07
C VAL A 306 -2.15 8.15 -25.94
N LEU A 307 -0.98 8.74 -26.17
CA LEU A 307 0.18 8.06 -26.74
C LEU A 307 1.08 7.55 -25.61
N VAL A 308 1.30 6.24 -25.56
CA VAL A 308 2.19 5.60 -24.56
C VAL A 308 3.39 4.99 -25.26
N HIS A 309 4.58 5.51 -24.96
CA HIS A 309 5.82 4.92 -25.43
C HIS A 309 6.22 3.68 -24.64
N ALA A 310 6.89 2.74 -25.30
CA ALA A 310 7.23 1.45 -24.73
C ALA A 310 6.01 0.75 -24.09
N ALA A 311 4.90 0.67 -24.85
CA ALA A 311 3.59 0.27 -24.35
C ALA A 311 3.55 -1.16 -23.75
N ALA A 312 4.46 -2.05 -24.16
CA ALA A 312 4.64 -3.39 -23.58
C ALA A 312 5.72 -3.46 -22.49
N GLY A 313 6.33 -2.33 -22.12
CA GLY A 313 7.32 -2.25 -21.04
C GLY A 313 6.67 -2.20 -19.66
N GLY A 314 7.49 -2.16 -18.60
CA GLY A 314 7.01 -2.20 -17.21
C GLY A 314 5.92 -1.15 -16.90
N LEU A 315 6.19 0.13 -17.18
CA LEU A 315 5.18 1.19 -16.97
C LEU A 315 4.03 1.12 -17.98
N GLY A 316 4.34 0.97 -19.27
CA GLY A 316 3.32 0.90 -20.33
C GLY A 316 2.29 -0.20 -20.10
N SER A 317 2.71 -1.33 -19.53
CA SER A 317 1.85 -2.46 -19.19
C SER A 317 0.81 -2.17 -18.10
N LEU A 318 1.02 -1.11 -17.30
CA LEU A 318 0.08 -0.63 -16.29
C LEU A 318 -0.71 0.59 -16.79
N VAL A 319 -0.05 1.51 -17.49
CA VAL A 319 -0.68 2.74 -18.01
C VAL A 319 -1.73 2.42 -19.08
N CYS A 320 -1.41 1.57 -20.06
CA CYS A 320 -2.31 1.26 -21.17
C CYS A 320 -3.67 0.71 -20.72
N PRO A 321 -3.74 -0.35 -19.87
CA PRO A 321 -5.02 -0.88 -19.46
C PRO A 321 -5.77 0.07 -18.52
N TRP A 322 -5.05 0.84 -17.69
CA TRP A 322 -5.67 1.80 -16.78
C TRP A 322 -6.27 2.99 -17.53
N ALA A 323 -5.55 3.57 -18.49
CA ALA A 323 -6.05 4.64 -19.35
C ALA A 323 -7.27 4.18 -20.17
N ARG A 324 -7.24 2.94 -20.69
CA ARG A 324 -8.41 2.35 -21.36
C ARG A 324 -9.61 2.24 -20.43
N ALA A 325 -9.41 1.79 -19.19
CA ALA A 325 -10.49 1.69 -18.20
C ALA A 325 -11.08 3.04 -17.80
N LEU A 326 -10.31 4.13 -17.95
CA LEU A 326 -10.78 5.51 -17.79
C LEU A 326 -11.55 6.04 -19.03
N GLY A 327 -11.70 5.23 -20.08
CA GLY A 327 -12.41 5.58 -21.29
C GLY A 327 -11.58 6.35 -22.33
N ALA A 328 -10.26 6.36 -22.19
CA ALA A 328 -9.37 6.98 -23.17
C ALA A 328 -9.06 6.06 -24.35
N ARG A 329 -8.78 6.66 -25.51
CA ARG A 329 -8.25 5.97 -26.69
C ARG A 329 -6.73 5.85 -26.56
N VAL A 330 -6.25 4.63 -26.30
CA VAL A 330 -4.82 4.36 -26.08
C VAL A 330 -4.13 3.94 -27.37
N ILE A 331 -3.08 4.66 -27.75
CA ILE A 331 -2.18 4.33 -28.85
C ILE A 331 -0.78 4.05 -28.27
N GLY A 332 -0.22 2.88 -28.55
CA GLY A 332 1.08 2.47 -28.02
C GLY A 332 2.19 2.51 -29.07
N THR A 333 3.44 2.78 -28.67
CA THR A 333 4.62 2.47 -29.51
C THR A 333 5.43 1.31 -28.95
N VAL A 334 5.93 0.44 -29.83
CA VAL A 334 6.74 -0.73 -29.48
C VAL A 334 7.82 -1.00 -30.54
N SER A 335 8.82 -1.81 -30.19
CA SER A 335 9.97 -2.11 -31.05
C SER A 335 9.84 -3.39 -31.91
N SER A 336 8.78 -4.17 -31.74
CA SER A 336 8.55 -5.44 -32.45
C SER A 336 7.07 -5.84 -32.47
N GLU A 337 6.70 -6.67 -33.44
CA GLU A 337 5.35 -7.24 -33.54
C GLU A 337 4.95 -8.12 -32.35
N SER A 338 5.90 -8.83 -31.75
CA SER A 338 5.65 -9.61 -30.52
C SER A 338 5.15 -8.71 -29.38
N LYS A 339 5.83 -7.57 -29.17
CA LYS A 339 5.43 -6.56 -28.18
C LYS A 339 4.13 -5.86 -28.59
N ALA A 340 3.83 -5.78 -29.89
CA ALA A 340 2.58 -5.19 -30.38
C ALA A 340 1.36 -6.04 -30.04
N ARG A 341 1.47 -7.37 -30.06
CA ARG A 341 0.41 -8.27 -29.58
C ARG A 341 0.14 -8.05 -28.10
N GLU A 342 1.20 -8.07 -27.29
CA GLU A 342 1.09 -7.82 -25.85
C GLU A 342 0.47 -6.45 -25.53
N ALA A 343 0.89 -5.38 -26.22
CA ALA A 343 0.34 -4.05 -26.00
C ALA A 343 -1.18 -3.98 -26.32
N ARG A 344 -1.64 -4.67 -27.37
CA ARG A 344 -3.08 -4.75 -27.70
C ARG A 344 -3.87 -5.51 -26.62
N GLU A 345 -3.35 -6.65 -26.16
CA GLU A 345 -3.95 -7.42 -25.06
C GLU A 345 -4.04 -6.58 -23.78
N ARG A 346 -3.09 -5.68 -23.56
CA ARG A 346 -3.03 -4.74 -22.42
C ARG A 346 -3.73 -3.40 -22.68
N GLY A 347 -4.64 -3.31 -23.65
CA GLY A 347 -5.54 -2.15 -23.77
C GLY A 347 -5.13 -1.08 -24.76
N CYS A 348 -4.06 -1.23 -25.53
CA CYS A 348 -3.85 -0.40 -26.71
C CYS A 348 -4.93 -0.70 -27.76
N HIS A 349 -5.59 0.36 -28.25
CA HIS A 349 -6.52 0.26 -29.38
C HIS A 349 -5.73 0.12 -30.68
N GLU A 350 -4.63 0.86 -30.78
CA GLU A 350 -3.70 0.82 -31.90
C GLU A 350 -2.27 0.78 -31.40
N VAL A 351 -1.39 0.14 -32.18
CA VAL A 351 0.02 0.02 -31.85
C VAL A 351 0.86 0.36 -33.08
N ILE A 352 1.80 1.28 -32.88
CA ILE A 352 2.78 1.71 -33.87
C ILE A 352 4.08 0.93 -33.59
N VAL A 353 4.48 0.08 -34.53
CA VAL A 353 5.73 -0.68 -34.43
C VAL A 353 6.83 0.10 -35.12
N THR A 354 7.80 0.62 -34.35
CA THR A 354 8.91 1.41 -34.89
C THR A 354 10.16 1.25 -34.03
N ARG A 355 11.33 1.17 -34.68
CA ARG A 355 12.65 1.19 -34.03
C ARG A 355 13.38 2.51 -34.19
N GLU A 356 12.93 3.33 -35.14
CA GLU A 356 13.58 4.58 -35.55
C GLU A 356 12.88 5.81 -34.98
N TYR A 357 11.91 5.62 -34.08
CA TYR A 357 11.18 6.71 -33.41
C TYR A 357 10.40 7.63 -34.37
N ASN A 358 10.11 7.13 -35.59
CA ASN A 358 9.25 7.76 -36.58
C ASN A 358 7.79 7.31 -36.36
N PHE A 359 7.06 7.99 -35.49
CA PHE A 359 5.68 7.64 -35.10
C PHE A 359 4.66 8.75 -35.36
N ALA A 360 5.08 9.99 -35.60
CA ALA A 360 4.16 11.13 -35.73
C ALA A 360 3.15 10.96 -36.87
N ASP A 361 3.59 10.55 -38.06
CA ASP A 361 2.70 10.36 -39.20
C ASP A 361 1.72 9.20 -38.99
N ALA A 362 2.17 8.12 -38.36
CA ALA A 362 1.31 6.99 -38.03
C ALA A 362 0.25 7.38 -37.00
N LEU A 363 0.63 8.15 -35.97
CA LEU A 363 -0.31 8.68 -34.98
C LEU A 363 -1.32 9.64 -35.62
N LYS A 364 -0.88 10.56 -36.48
CA LYS A 364 -1.78 11.46 -37.19
C LYS A 364 -2.78 10.70 -38.04
N ARG A 365 -2.36 9.66 -38.77
CA ARG A 365 -3.29 8.80 -39.51
C ARG A 365 -4.30 8.12 -38.57
N ALA A 366 -3.84 7.54 -37.47
CA ALA A 366 -4.70 6.90 -36.47
C ALA A 366 -5.74 7.87 -35.88
N THR A 367 -5.36 9.14 -35.69
CA THR A 367 -6.18 10.17 -35.02
C THR A 367 -6.91 11.10 -35.97
N GLY A 368 -6.93 10.82 -37.28
CA GLY A 368 -7.57 11.70 -38.28
C GLY A 368 -6.93 13.10 -38.35
N GLY A 369 -5.63 13.19 -38.07
CA GLY A 369 -4.85 14.42 -38.06
C GLY A 369 -4.86 15.18 -36.73
N ARG A 370 -5.65 14.74 -35.73
CA ARG A 370 -5.81 15.45 -34.46
C ARG A 370 -4.56 15.43 -33.58
N GLY A 371 -3.83 14.31 -33.50
CA GLY A 371 -2.75 14.09 -32.53
C GLY A 371 -3.24 13.54 -31.18
N ALA A 372 -2.35 13.47 -30.20
CA ALA A 372 -2.61 12.98 -28.84
C ALA A 372 -2.84 14.11 -27.83
N ASP A 373 -3.86 13.97 -26.99
CA ASP A 373 -4.15 14.89 -25.88
C ASP A 373 -3.13 14.70 -24.73
N LEU A 374 -2.60 13.48 -24.56
CA LEU A 374 -1.55 13.15 -23.61
C LEU A 374 -0.46 12.26 -24.25
N ILE A 375 0.81 12.61 -24.06
CA ILE A 375 1.95 11.78 -24.42
C ILE A 375 2.71 11.39 -23.15
N ILE A 376 2.86 10.09 -22.91
CA ILE A 376 3.70 9.55 -21.83
C ILE A 376 5.00 8.99 -22.45
N ASP A 377 6.10 9.69 -22.19
CA ASP A 377 7.35 9.54 -22.91
C ASP A 377 8.52 9.11 -22.03
N GLY A 378 9.10 7.94 -22.33
CA GLY A 378 10.35 7.45 -21.75
C GLY A 378 11.51 7.35 -22.76
N LEU A 379 11.38 7.94 -23.95
CA LEU A 379 12.33 7.78 -25.04
C LEU A 379 13.55 8.70 -24.92
N GLY A 380 13.36 9.97 -24.54
CA GLY A 380 14.43 10.96 -24.47
C GLY A 380 14.79 11.56 -25.84
N GLU A 381 16.08 11.80 -26.07
CA GLU A 381 16.62 12.59 -27.20
C GLU A 381 15.98 12.29 -28.57
N LYS A 382 15.94 11.02 -28.97
CA LYS A 382 15.48 10.64 -30.32
C LYS A 382 13.97 10.81 -30.54
N GLY A 383 13.19 10.97 -29.46
CA GLY A 383 11.73 11.11 -29.53
C GLY A 383 11.23 12.54 -29.68
N VAL A 384 12.07 13.55 -29.41
CA VAL A 384 11.63 14.96 -29.24
C VAL A 384 10.83 15.49 -30.42
N ARG A 385 11.38 15.38 -31.63
CA ARG A 385 10.74 15.91 -32.84
C ARG A 385 9.36 15.29 -33.06
N ASP A 386 9.29 13.97 -32.98
CA ASP A 386 8.06 13.24 -33.24
C ASP A 386 7.02 13.41 -32.11
N ASN A 387 7.45 13.58 -30.87
CA ASN A 387 6.58 13.94 -29.74
C ASN A 387 5.90 15.28 -29.97
N VAL A 388 6.67 16.31 -30.31
CA VAL A 388 6.12 17.65 -30.60
C VAL A 388 5.14 17.57 -31.78
N ALA A 389 5.51 16.87 -32.86
CA ALA A 389 4.66 16.71 -34.03
C ALA A 389 3.39 15.87 -33.77
N SER A 390 3.38 15.07 -32.71
CA SER A 390 2.30 14.16 -32.32
C SER A 390 1.25 14.79 -31.41
N LEU A 391 1.54 15.96 -30.82
CA LEU A 391 0.62 16.62 -29.89
C LEU A 391 -0.64 17.12 -30.59
N ALA A 392 -1.79 16.90 -29.96
CA ALA A 392 -3.01 17.61 -30.26
C ALA A 392 -2.93 19.07 -29.78
N ARG A 393 -3.86 19.90 -30.25
CA ARG A 393 -4.04 21.23 -29.66
C ARG A 393 -4.38 21.10 -28.18
N PHE A 394 -3.70 21.87 -27.33
CA PHE A 394 -3.74 21.80 -25.86
C PHE A 394 -3.19 20.50 -25.27
N GLY A 395 -2.48 19.69 -26.07
CA GLY A 395 -1.91 18.43 -25.62
C GLY A 395 -0.84 18.61 -24.56
N HIS A 396 -0.64 17.57 -23.75
CA HIS A 396 0.36 17.53 -22.69
C HIS A 396 1.42 16.46 -23.00
N TRP A 397 2.69 16.89 -23.13
CA TRP A 397 3.82 15.99 -23.22
C TRP A 397 4.48 15.80 -21.86
N ILE A 398 4.45 14.58 -21.33
CA ILE A 398 5.11 14.23 -20.07
C ILE A 398 6.32 13.34 -20.37
N SER A 399 7.51 13.87 -20.12
CA SER A 399 8.78 13.16 -20.27
C SER A 399 9.27 12.63 -18.90
N ILE A 400 9.40 11.32 -18.77
CA ILE A 400 9.73 10.62 -17.52
C ILE A 400 10.96 9.70 -17.62
N GLY A 401 11.64 9.69 -18.76
CA GLY A 401 12.82 8.85 -18.97
C GLY A 401 13.60 9.22 -20.23
N ASP A 402 14.81 8.66 -20.32
CA ASP A 402 15.83 9.04 -21.31
C ASP A 402 16.42 7.81 -22.01
N ALA A 403 15.57 6.85 -22.41
CA ALA A 403 16.05 5.54 -22.89
C ALA A 403 17.00 5.62 -24.10
N SER A 404 16.85 6.63 -24.96
CA SER A 404 17.69 6.86 -26.14
C SER A 404 18.83 7.87 -25.93
N GLY A 405 18.89 8.49 -24.75
CA GLY A 405 19.79 9.62 -24.46
C GLY A 405 19.05 10.73 -23.69
N PRO A 406 19.79 11.60 -22.98
CA PRO A 406 19.22 12.70 -22.21
C PRO A 406 18.42 13.64 -23.11
N LEU A 407 17.28 14.12 -22.60
CA LEU A 407 16.47 15.09 -23.34
C LEU A 407 17.27 16.38 -23.60
N PRO A 408 17.39 16.83 -24.86
CA PRO A 408 18.05 18.10 -25.19
C PRO A 408 17.22 19.30 -24.69
N PRO A 409 17.83 20.50 -24.62
CA PRO A 409 17.11 21.73 -24.33
C PRO A 409 15.91 21.91 -25.28
N LEU A 410 14.71 22.03 -24.72
CA LEU A 410 13.48 22.24 -25.48
C LEU A 410 13.22 23.74 -25.62
N SER A 411 13.12 24.23 -26.86
CA SER A 411 12.67 25.61 -27.11
C SER A 411 11.17 25.72 -26.75
N PRO A 412 10.75 26.71 -25.95
CA PRO A 412 9.34 26.98 -25.68
C PRO A 412 8.52 27.19 -26.97
N ASP A 413 9.14 27.75 -28.02
CA ASP A 413 8.48 28.00 -29.31
C ASP A 413 7.99 26.72 -29.98
N ALA A 414 8.60 25.57 -29.67
CA ALA A 414 8.18 24.27 -30.18
C ALA A 414 6.75 23.90 -29.77
N LEU A 415 6.21 24.51 -28.71
CA LEU A 415 4.87 24.21 -28.17
C LEU A 415 3.79 25.21 -28.63
N ILE A 416 4.17 26.32 -29.28
CA ILE A 416 3.26 27.42 -29.65
C ILE A 416 2.18 26.94 -30.63
N HIS A 417 2.56 26.14 -31.63
CA HIS A 417 1.64 25.70 -32.69
C HIS A 417 0.45 24.89 -32.18
N GLN A 418 0.62 24.20 -31.05
CA GLN A 418 -0.43 23.41 -30.41
C GLN A 418 -1.02 24.09 -29.17
N SER A 419 -0.43 25.19 -28.68
CA SER A 419 -0.71 25.68 -27.32
C SER A 419 -0.52 24.56 -26.27
N ALA A 420 0.52 23.76 -26.46
CA ALA A 420 0.77 22.55 -25.68
C ALA A 420 1.50 22.85 -24.37
N THR A 421 1.49 21.85 -23.48
CA THR A 421 2.22 21.86 -22.21
C THR A 421 3.28 20.76 -22.16
N PHE A 422 4.33 20.99 -21.39
CA PHE A 422 5.42 20.03 -21.17
C PHE A 422 5.70 19.88 -19.67
N SER A 423 5.84 18.63 -19.21
CA SER A 423 6.23 18.31 -17.84
C SER A 423 7.35 17.28 -17.80
N ARG A 424 8.27 17.45 -16.84
CA ARG A 424 9.31 16.47 -16.51
C ARG A 424 9.26 16.11 -15.02
N PRO A 425 8.28 15.30 -14.58
CA PRO A 425 8.01 15.07 -13.17
C PRO A 425 8.94 14.03 -12.52
N VAL A 426 9.04 14.10 -11.20
CA VAL A 426 9.71 13.09 -10.35
C VAL A 426 8.68 12.50 -9.40
N ILE A 427 8.47 11.19 -9.45
CA ILE A 427 7.47 10.48 -8.63
C ILE A 427 7.65 10.74 -7.13
N PHE A 428 8.90 10.81 -6.67
CA PHE A 428 9.19 10.99 -5.24
C PHE A 428 8.66 12.31 -4.67
N HIS A 429 8.49 13.37 -5.48
CA HIS A 429 7.84 14.61 -5.04
C HIS A 429 6.31 14.43 -4.82
N TYR A 430 5.71 13.43 -5.46
CA TYR A 430 4.30 13.08 -5.27
C TYR A 430 4.10 12.08 -4.14
N THR A 431 5.14 11.36 -3.72
CA THR A 431 5.06 10.37 -2.63
C THR A 431 5.72 10.83 -1.33
N GLU A 432 6.22 12.07 -1.28
CA GLU A 432 6.80 12.67 -0.06
C GLU A 432 5.75 12.80 1.06
N ASP A 433 4.53 13.18 0.70
CA ASP A 433 3.39 13.27 1.62
C ASP A 433 2.80 11.86 1.88
N PRO A 434 2.86 11.35 3.13
CA PRO A 434 2.38 10.00 3.47
C PRO A 434 0.88 9.80 3.20
N VAL A 435 0.07 10.86 3.37
CA VAL A 435 -1.38 10.79 3.11
C VAL A 435 -1.62 10.60 1.62
N ARG A 436 -0.85 11.32 0.79
CA ARG A 436 -0.91 11.19 -0.66
C ARG A 436 -0.43 9.82 -1.10
N LEU A 437 0.71 9.35 -0.58
CA LEU A 437 1.26 8.02 -0.87
C LEU A 437 0.23 6.93 -0.55
N SER A 438 -0.42 6.96 0.61
CA SER A 438 -1.46 5.99 0.97
C SER A 438 -2.61 6.01 -0.03
N ALA A 439 -3.13 7.19 -0.38
CA ALA A 439 -4.24 7.31 -1.34
C ALA A 439 -3.85 6.81 -2.75
N MET A 440 -2.61 7.04 -3.18
CA MET A 440 -2.09 6.53 -4.45
C MET A 440 -1.98 5.00 -4.44
N ALA A 441 -1.45 4.43 -3.35
CA ALA A 441 -1.31 2.99 -3.19
C ALA A 441 -2.66 2.29 -3.07
N GLU A 442 -3.61 2.85 -2.33
CA GLU A 442 -4.99 2.34 -2.24
C GLU A 442 -5.66 2.26 -3.61
N ARG A 443 -5.50 3.28 -4.46
CA ARG A 443 -6.04 3.25 -5.82
C ARG A 443 -5.36 2.18 -6.68
N LEU A 444 -4.04 2.01 -6.53
CA LEU A 444 -3.28 0.97 -7.20
C LEU A 444 -3.77 -0.42 -6.79
N TRP A 445 -3.97 -0.65 -5.50
CA TRP A 445 -4.49 -1.89 -4.94
C TRP A 445 -5.93 -2.17 -5.40
N ASP A 446 -6.81 -1.16 -5.43
CA ASP A 446 -8.17 -1.31 -5.99
C ASP A 446 -8.14 -1.70 -7.47
N ALA A 447 -7.28 -1.05 -8.27
CA ALA A 447 -7.15 -1.36 -9.69
C ALA A 447 -6.63 -2.80 -9.93
N LEU A 448 -5.72 -3.28 -9.10
CA LEU A 448 -5.23 -4.66 -9.12
C LEU A 448 -6.30 -5.66 -8.66
N GLY A 449 -6.97 -5.38 -7.54
CA GLY A 449 -8.04 -6.23 -7.00
C GLY A 449 -9.22 -6.38 -7.94
N ARG A 450 -9.55 -5.32 -8.70
CA ARG A 450 -10.60 -5.32 -9.73
C ARG A 450 -10.11 -5.83 -11.09
N SER A 451 -8.85 -6.26 -11.18
CA SER A 451 -8.21 -6.72 -12.42
C SER A 451 -8.27 -5.71 -13.58
N VAL A 452 -8.41 -4.41 -13.26
CA VAL A 452 -8.32 -3.32 -14.24
C VAL A 452 -6.90 -3.28 -14.81
N ILE A 453 -5.93 -3.45 -13.93
CA ILE A 453 -4.53 -3.69 -14.28
C ILE A 453 -4.11 -5.03 -13.69
N ARG A 454 -3.03 -5.61 -14.22
CA ARG A 454 -2.46 -6.87 -13.72
C ARG A 454 -0.97 -6.68 -13.52
N PRO A 455 -0.36 -7.34 -12.51
CA PRO A 455 1.08 -7.37 -12.40
C PRO A 455 1.69 -7.92 -13.70
N PRO A 456 2.74 -7.29 -14.24
CA PRO A 456 3.47 -7.88 -15.35
C PRO A 456 4.06 -9.22 -14.89
N PRO A 457 4.23 -10.21 -15.80
CA PRO A 457 4.94 -11.44 -15.47
C PRO A 457 6.29 -11.13 -14.82
N GLY A 458 6.50 -11.65 -13.61
CA GLY A 458 7.73 -11.43 -12.85
C GLY A 458 8.74 -12.53 -13.14
N THR A 459 9.96 -12.16 -13.54
CA THR A 459 11.10 -13.09 -13.50
C THR A 459 11.88 -12.85 -12.21
N THR A 460 11.94 -13.88 -11.36
CA THR A 460 12.67 -13.82 -10.09
C THR A 460 14.12 -14.22 -10.25
N PHE A 461 15.01 -13.51 -9.57
CA PHE A 461 16.43 -13.85 -9.42
C PHE A 461 16.77 -13.91 -7.93
N PRO A 462 17.70 -14.76 -7.48
CA PRO A 462 18.24 -14.61 -6.14
C PRO A 462 18.98 -13.26 -6.03
N LEU A 463 19.01 -12.64 -4.85
CA LEU A 463 19.64 -11.34 -4.60
C LEU A 463 21.07 -11.26 -5.17
N GLN A 464 21.87 -12.31 -4.99
CA GLN A 464 23.23 -12.42 -5.53
C GLN A 464 23.34 -12.37 -7.06
N SER A 465 22.23 -12.50 -7.78
CA SER A 465 22.15 -12.40 -9.25
C SER A 465 21.67 -11.02 -9.73
N ALA A 466 21.74 -9.98 -8.89
CA ALA A 466 21.39 -8.61 -9.27
C ALA A 466 22.11 -8.11 -10.54
N ALA A 467 23.39 -8.45 -10.73
CA ALA A 467 24.14 -8.13 -11.95
C ALA A 467 23.50 -8.72 -13.20
N GLU A 468 22.98 -9.95 -13.11
CA GLU A 468 22.30 -10.60 -14.23
C GLU A 468 20.92 -9.97 -14.49
N ALA A 469 20.16 -9.65 -13.44
CA ALA A 469 18.91 -8.92 -13.58
C ALA A 469 19.12 -7.57 -14.29
N HIS A 470 20.18 -6.84 -13.93
CA HIS A 470 20.57 -5.59 -14.59
C HIS A 470 20.95 -5.80 -16.06
N ARG A 471 21.80 -6.79 -16.37
CA ARG A 471 22.16 -7.15 -17.76
C ARG A 471 20.92 -7.40 -18.61
N ARG A 472 19.96 -8.17 -18.08
CA ARG A 472 18.70 -8.46 -18.78
C ARG A 472 17.88 -7.19 -18.99
N LEU A 473 17.73 -6.35 -17.97
CA LEU A 473 16.98 -5.10 -18.08
C LEU A 473 17.58 -4.18 -19.15
N GLU A 474 18.90 -4.04 -19.18
CA GLU A 474 19.63 -3.21 -20.14
C GLU A 474 19.57 -3.76 -21.58
N SER A 475 19.45 -5.08 -21.76
CA SER A 475 19.36 -5.72 -23.09
C SER A 475 18.06 -5.39 -23.86
N ARG A 476 17.03 -4.85 -23.19
CA ARG A 476 15.68 -4.62 -23.72
C ARG A 476 14.95 -5.88 -24.24
N ALA A 477 15.51 -7.06 -23.96
CA ALA A 477 14.92 -8.37 -24.27
C ALA A 477 13.93 -8.84 -23.20
N THR A 478 13.80 -8.11 -22.08
CA THR A 478 12.87 -8.46 -21.02
C THR A 478 11.42 -8.22 -21.43
N THR A 479 10.56 -9.15 -21.03
CA THR A 479 9.10 -8.99 -20.99
C THR A 479 8.68 -9.08 -19.53
N GLY A 480 8.04 -8.04 -19.03
CA GLY A 480 7.56 -7.96 -17.65
C GLY A 480 8.54 -7.40 -16.63
N ALA A 481 8.31 -7.69 -15.34
CA ALA A 481 9.10 -7.18 -14.23
C ALA A 481 10.24 -8.14 -13.86
N LEU A 482 11.33 -7.57 -13.32
CA LEU A 482 12.40 -8.34 -12.72
C LEU A 482 12.37 -8.09 -11.21
N VAL A 483 12.46 -9.17 -10.43
CA VAL A 483 12.39 -9.14 -8.97
C VAL A 483 13.56 -9.92 -8.40
N LEU A 484 14.21 -9.37 -7.38
CA LEU A 484 15.20 -10.10 -6.59
C LEU A 484 14.54 -10.72 -5.36
N VAL A 485 14.90 -11.96 -5.05
CA VAL A 485 14.46 -12.69 -3.86
C VAL A 485 15.64 -12.79 -2.90
N PRO A 486 15.55 -12.23 -1.67
CA PRO A 486 16.66 -12.14 -0.71
C PRO A 486 17.10 -13.45 -0.05
#